data_AF-A0A4U9HY78-F1
#
_entry.id   AF-A0A4U9HY78-F1
#
_cell.length_a   1.000
_cell.length_b   1.000
_cell.length_c   1.000
_cell.angle_alpha   90.00
_cell.angle_beta   90.00
_cell.angle_gamma   90.00
#
_symmetry.space_group_name_H-M   'P 1'
#
loop_
_entity.id
_entity.type
_entity.pdbx_description
1 polymer ?
#
loop_
_entity_poly.entity_id
_entity_poly.type
_entity_poly.pdbx_seq_one_letter_code
_entity_poly.pdbx_strand_id
1 'polypeptide(L)'
;MKKVILATAIALCTTSAFAGETAVLKVQGTLTNSSCSAELGQGGVIDYGNIRLGSLSADANNTIGQKQIPVSITCTAATKVGFTITDNRSDSNAQLPVDVKTTPNVTDKYYTYGVGKTAGQVNIGNYSMWMTDVTANGNTVDPIIQNKDWTDGHWIKGSVPRSDTFATTSFADTGTKTPIAITTATFNFCDQSGHPRYENPGDH
;
A
#
# COMPACT_ATOMS: atom_id res chain seq x y z
N MET A 1 73.77 -42.37 50.36
CA MET A 1 74.04 -41.48 51.52
C MET A 1 74.60 -40.17 51.02
N LYS A 2 74.17 -39.05 51.64
CA LYS A 2 74.69 -37.65 51.53
C LYS A 2 74.32 -36.91 50.23
N LYS A 3 73.25 -36.10 50.18
CA LYS A 3 73.07 -34.71 50.69
C LYS A 3 74.16 -33.76 50.21
N VAL A 4 73.83 -32.79 49.34
CA VAL A 4 74.12 -31.35 49.51
C VAL A 4 73.09 -30.53 48.71
N ILE A 5 72.48 -29.56 49.38
CA ILE A 5 71.57 -28.51 48.87
C ILE A 5 72.41 -27.24 48.65
N LEU A 6 72.16 -26.49 47.57
CA LEU A 6 72.45 -25.04 47.46
C LEU A 6 71.59 -24.48 46.28
N ALA A 7 70.39 -23.96 46.50
CA ALA A 7 70.01 -22.63 46.97
C ALA A 7 70.33 -21.46 46.01
N THR A 8 69.24 -20.94 45.41
CA THR A 8 68.94 -19.54 45.01
C THR A 8 69.47 -18.97 43.68
N ALA A 9 68.55 -18.71 42.75
CA ALA A 9 68.46 -17.43 42.02
C ALA A 9 67.03 -17.24 41.47
N ILE A 10 66.40 -16.15 41.90
CA ILE A 10 65.10 -15.64 41.44
C ILE A 10 65.29 -15.04 40.05
N ALA A 11 64.50 -15.46 39.07
CA ALA A 11 64.29 -14.72 37.83
C ALA A 11 62.79 -14.66 37.53
N LEU A 12 62.23 -13.47 37.81
CA LEU A 12 60.93 -13.00 37.37
C LEU A 12 60.83 -13.12 35.84
N CYS A 13 59.73 -13.67 35.33
CA CYS A 13 59.11 -13.22 34.09
C CYS A 13 57.64 -13.65 34.06
N THR A 14 56.81 -12.64 34.25
CA THR A 14 55.36 -12.62 34.09
C THR A 14 54.91 -13.10 32.71
N THR A 15 53.86 -13.91 32.71
CA THR A 15 52.81 -14.10 31.69
C THR A 15 53.02 -13.44 30.32
N SER A 16 53.04 -14.25 29.27
CA SER A 16 52.63 -13.81 27.92
C SER A 16 51.53 -14.73 27.43
N ALA A 17 50.30 -14.47 27.89
CA ALA A 17 49.13 -14.92 27.16
C ALA A 17 49.14 -14.15 25.83
N PHE A 18 49.48 -14.82 24.74
CA PHE A 18 49.30 -14.27 23.40
C PHE A 18 47.80 -14.28 23.08
N ALA A 19 47.08 -13.25 23.57
CA ALA A 19 45.80 -12.86 23.02
C ALA A 19 46.08 -12.21 21.66
N GLY A 20 46.09 -13.02 20.60
CA GLY A 20 46.09 -12.54 19.22
C GLY A 20 44.91 -11.61 18.99
N GLU A 21 45.18 -10.51 18.30
CA GLU A 21 44.27 -9.46 17.83
C GLU A 21 42.81 -9.64 18.24
N THR A 22 42.38 -8.90 19.27
CA THR A 22 40.95 -8.63 19.45
C THR A 22 40.47 -7.81 18.25
N ALA A 23 39.93 -8.48 17.24
CA ALA A 23 39.18 -7.84 16.18
C ALA A 23 38.06 -7.03 16.84
N VAL A 24 38.16 -5.71 16.81
CA VAL A 24 37.11 -4.82 17.29
C VAL A 24 35.99 -4.84 16.25
N LEU A 25 35.01 -5.71 16.43
CA LEU A 25 33.77 -5.67 15.67
C LEU A 25 32.95 -4.43 16.11
N LYS A 26 33.12 -3.32 15.40
CA LYS A 26 32.22 -2.16 15.52
C LYS A 26 30.94 -2.44 14.74
N VAL A 27 29.93 -3.01 15.40
CA VAL A 27 28.56 -3.04 14.86
C VAL A 27 27.92 -1.68 15.10
N GLN A 28 28.04 -0.77 14.13
CA GLN A 28 27.22 0.44 14.08
C GLN A 28 25.89 0.09 13.40
N GLY A 29 24.99 -0.57 14.15
CA GLY A 29 23.63 -0.84 13.69
C GLY A 29 22.69 0.27 14.16
N THR A 30 22.26 1.15 13.26
CA THR A 30 21.15 2.05 13.57
C THR A 30 19.85 1.24 13.42
N LEU A 31 19.18 0.93 14.53
CA LEU A 31 17.83 0.37 14.52
C LEU A 31 16.84 1.46 14.10
N THR A 32 16.76 1.77 12.81
CA THR A 32 15.69 2.63 12.29
C THR A 32 14.40 1.83 12.24
N ASN A 33 13.59 1.95 13.28
CA ASN A 33 12.16 1.68 13.13
C ASN A 33 11.57 2.86 12.34
N SER A 34 11.76 2.86 11.02
CA SER A 34 11.23 3.93 10.19
C SER A 34 9.71 3.79 10.15
N SER A 35 9.06 4.56 11.01
CA SER A 35 7.61 4.68 11.01
C SER A 35 7.18 5.54 9.81
N CYS A 36 6.26 5.01 9.02
CA CYS A 36 5.52 5.81 8.05
C CYS A 36 4.08 6.00 8.55
N SER A 37 3.54 7.20 8.40
CA SER A 37 2.12 7.51 8.63
C SER A 37 1.45 7.80 7.28
N ALA A 38 0.23 7.27 7.09
CA ALA A 38 -0.59 7.58 5.94
C ALA A 38 -1.79 8.44 6.37
N GLU A 39 -2.07 9.49 5.62
CA GLU A 39 -3.22 10.36 5.84
C GLU A 39 -4.08 10.44 4.58
N LEU A 40 -5.39 10.32 4.76
CA LEU A 40 -6.36 10.57 3.71
C LEU A 40 -7.00 11.93 3.96
N GLY A 41 -6.96 12.80 2.95
CA GLY A 41 -7.65 14.10 3.00
C GLY A 41 -9.16 13.92 3.18
N GLN A 42 -9.84 15.01 3.55
CA GLN A 42 -11.30 15.01 3.76
C GLN A 42 -11.77 13.98 4.81
N GLY A 43 -10.89 13.60 5.74
CA GLY A 43 -11.18 12.57 6.75
C GLY A 43 -11.38 11.16 6.16
N GLY A 44 -10.93 10.91 4.93
CA GLY A 44 -11.15 9.65 4.23
C GLY A 44 -12.57 9.46 3.70
N VAL A 45 -13.36 10.53 3.59
CA VAL A 45 -14.75 10.47 3.13
C VAL A 45 -14.87 11.05 1.73
N ILE A 46 -15.30 10.23 0.75
CA ILE A 46 -15.88 10.72 -0.51
C ILE A 46 -17.38 10.86 -0.30
N ASP A 47 -17.85 12.10 -0.21
CA ASP A 47 -19.28 12.40 -0.16
C ASP A 47 -19.79 12.78 -1.57
N TYR A 48 -20.63 11.94 -2.15
CA TYR A 48 -21.34 12.21 -3.41
C TYR A 48 -22.61 13.04 -3.24
N GLY A 49 -22.95 13.40 -1.99
CA GLY A 49 -24.18 14.08 -1.65
C GLY A 49 -25.39 13.18 -1.74
N ASN A 50 -26.57 13.80 -1.71
CA ASN A 50 -27.84 13.08 -1.78
C ASN A 50 -28.18 12.72 -3.23
N ILE A 51 -28.09 11.43 -3.55
CA ILE A 51 -28.52 10.88 -4.85
C ILE A 51 -29.99 10.50 -4.75
N ARG A 52 -30.83 11.13 -5.58
CA ARG A 52 -32.25 10.80 -5.65
C ARG A 52 -32.43 9.57 -6.54
N LEU A 53 -32.99 8.48 -6.00
CA LEU A 53 -33.21 7.25 -6.75
C LEU A 53 -34.07 7.47 -8.00
N GLY A 54 -35.09 8.33 -7.93
CA GLY A 54 -35.93 8.65 -9.09
C GLY A 54 -35.27 9.47 -10.19
N SER A 55 -34.03 9.95 -9.99
CA SER A 55 -33.22 10.56 -11.07
C SER A 55 -32.26 9.56 -11.73
N LEU A 56 -32.22 8.33 -11.24
CA LEU A 56 -31.42 7.25 -11.83
C LEU A 56 -32.19 6.61 -12.98
N SER A 57 -31.49 6.31 -14.07
CA SER A 57 -32.03 5.58 -15.21
C SER A 57 -32.45 4.17 -14.79
N ALA A 58 -33.63 3.75 -15.27
CA ALA A 58 -34.08 2.36 -15.23
C ALA A 58 -33.45 1.51 -16.36
N ASP A 59 -32.96 2.16 -17.42
CA ASP A 59 -32.57 1.49 -18.66
C ASP A 59 -31.05 1.47 -18.88
N ALA A 60 -30.29 2.28 -18.13
CA ALA A 60 -28.84 2.43 -18.27
C ALA A 60 -28.11 2.37 -16.92
N ASN A 61 -26.81 2.07 -16.97
CA ASN A 61 -25.94 2.17 -15.80
C ASN A 61 -25.81 3.62 -15.36
N ASN A 62 -25.93 3.86 -14.05
CA ASN A 62 -25.91 5.20 -13.49
C ASN A 62 -24.51 5.57 -13.01
N THR A 63 -23.75 6.33 -13.80
CA THR A 63 -22.45 6.87 -13.40
C THR A 63 -22.64 8.21 -12.71
N ILE A 64 -22.22 8.34 -11.44
CA ILE A 64 -22.49 9.54 -10.62
C ILE A 64 -21.36 10.58 -10.69
N GLY A 65 -20.29 10.25 -11.44
CA GLY A 65 -19.16 11.13 -11.69
C GLY A 65 -17.90 10.65 -10.99
N GLN A 66 -16.87 11.50 -11.03
CA GLN A 66 -15.57 11.23 -10.43
C GLN A 66 -15.29 12.18 -9.27
N LYS A 67 -14.73 11.64 -8.18
CA LYS A 67 -14.21 12.43 -7.07
C LYS A 67 -12.78 12.02 -6.76
N GLN A 68 -12.08 12.87 -6.01
CA GLN A 68 -10.70 12.64 -5.63
C GLN A 68 -10.52 12.83 -4.14
N ILE A 69 -9.76 11.92 -3.52
CA ILE A 69 -9.21 12.11 -2.18
C ILE A 69 -7.69 12.18 -2.30
N PRO A 70 -7.04 13.26 -1.83
CA PRO A 70 -5.60 13.29 -1.72
C PRO A 70 -5.13 12.37 -0.58
N VAL A 71 -4.06 11.63 -0.81
CA VAL A 71 -3.39 10.77 0.15
C VAL A 71 -1.95 11.24 0.31
N SER A 72 -1.47 11.26 1.55
CA SER A 72 -0.07 11.48 1.87
C SER A 72 0.49 10.29 2.66
N ILE A 73 1.75 9.94 2.38
CA ILE A 73 2.53 8.99 3.19
C ILE A 73 3.80 9.73 3.59
N THR A 74 4.07 9.80 4.89
CA THR A 74 5.26 10.46 5.44
C THR A 74 6.03 9.49 6.31
N CYS A 75 7.34 9.37 6.07
CA CYS A 75 8.24 8.48 6.79
C CYS A 75 9.30 9.28 7.53
N THR A 76 9.67 8.85 8.73
CA THR A 76 10.72 9.51 9.57
C THR A 76 12.13 9.37 9.00
N ALA A 77 12.33 8.42 8.07
CA ALA A 77 13.57 8.21 7.33
C ALA A 77 13.26 7.62 5.94
N ALA A 78 14.22 7.68 5.02
CA ALA A 78 14.08 7.12 3.68
C ALA A 78 13.74 5.61 3.74
N THR A 79 12.53 5.25 3.31
CA THR A 79 11.96 3.91 3.50
C THR A 79 11.29 3.44 2.23
N LYS A 80 11.57 2.20 1.80
CA LYS A 80 10.78 1.56 0.73
C LYS A 80 9.43 1.16 1.33
N VAL A 81 8.34 1.71 0.82
CA VAL A 81 7.00 1.44 1.32
C VAL A 81 6.23 0.57 0.34
N GLY A 82 5.39 -0.31 0.88
CA GLY A 82 4.39 -1.05 0.12
C GLY A 82 3.06 -0.99 0.87
N PHE A 83 1.96 -0.86 0.15
CA PHE A 83 0.62 -0.86 0.73
C PHE A 83 -0.36 -1.68 -0.09
N THR A 84 -1.42 -2.15 0.57
CA THR A 84 -2.52 -2.89 -0.04
C THR A 84 -3.85 -2.21 0.31
N ILE A 85 -4.86 -2.37 -0.54
CA ILE A 85 -6.22 -1.88 -0.26
C ILE A 85 -7.15 -3.08 -0.04
N THR A 86 -8.10 -2.92 0.88
CA THR A 86 -9.17 -3.89 1.16
C THR A 86 -10.52 -3.21 1.11
N ASP A 87 -11.47 -3.78 0.38
CA ASP A 87 -12.88 -3.39 0.45
C ASP A 87 -13.56 -4.06 1.65
N ASN A 88 -13.78 -3.28 2.71
CA ASN A 88 -14.52 -3.70 3.90
C ASN A 88 -16.03 -3.86 3.67
N ARG A 89 -16.53 -3.57 2.46
CA ARG A 89 -17.93 -3.73 2.03
C ARG A 89 -18.05 -4.60 0.77
N SER A 90 -17.10 -5.50 0.56
CA SER A 90 -17.03 -6.38 -0.61
C SER A 90 -18.23 -7.32 -0.79
N ASP A 91 -19.03 -7.53 0.26
CA ASP A 91 -20.30 -8.26 0.25
C ASP A 91 -21.44 -7.46 -0.39
N SER A 92 -21.27 -6.15 -0.56
CA SER A 92 -22.24 -5.22 -1.15
C SER A 92 -21.89 -4.76 -2.57
N ASN A 93 -20.77 -5.23 -3.12
CA ASN A 93 -20.36 -4.92 -4.48
C ASN A 93 -21.37 -5.51 -5.49
N ALA A 94 -22.02 -4.63 -6.25
CA ALA A 94 -23.05 -4.99 -7.23
C ALA A 94 -22.49 -5.50 -8.57
N GLN A 95 -21.17 -5.46 -8.79
CA GLN A 95 -20.47 -5.85 -10.03
C GLN A 95 -21.06 -5.23 -11.31
N LEU A 96 -21.55 -3.99 -11.18
CA LEU A 96 -22.00 -3.20 -12.30
C LEU A 96 -20.81 -2.72 -13.12
N PRO A 97 -20.93 -2.66 -14.46
CA PRO A 97 -19.90 -2.08 -15.30
C PRO A 97 -19.61 -0.64 -14.89
N VAL A 98 -18.35 -0.37 -14.54
CA VAL A 98 -17.84 0.96 -14.20
C VAL A 98 -16.49 1.16 -14.88
N ASP A 99 -16.18 2.38 -15.29
CA ASP A 99 -14.88 2.65 -15.91
C ASP A 99 -13.80 2.69 -14.84
N VAL A 100 -12.62 2.16 -15.16
CA VAL A 100 -11.43 2.22 -14.33
C VAL A 100 -10.37 2.97 -15.13
N LYS A 101 -10.09 4.22 -14.75
CA LYS A 101 -9.16 5.10 -15.47
C LYS A 101 -9.56 5.27 -16.94
N THR A 102 -8.86 4.62 -17.88
CA THR A 102 -9.13 4.67 -19.33
C THR A 102 -9.78 3.39 -19.84
N THR A 103 -10.03 2.41 -18.97
CA THR A 103 -10.63 1.12 -19.32
C THR A 103 -12.12 1.19 -19.02
N PRO A 104 -13.00 1.18 -20.04
CA PRO A 104 -14.42 1.27 -19.81
C PRO A 104 -15.04 -0.06 -19.38
N ASN A 105 -16.20 0.00 -18.73
CA ASN A 105 -17.06 -1.17 -18.45
C ASN A 105 -16.38 -2.34 -17.69
N VAL A 106 -15.53 -2.06 -16.72
CA VAL A 106 -14.92 -3.09 -15.87
C VAL A 106 -15.94 -3.66 -14.89
N THR A 107 -16.00 -4.99 -14.79
CA THR A 107 -16.89 -5.73 -13.87
C THR A 107 -16.12 -6.65 -12.92
N ASP A 108 -14.79 -6.74 -13.07
CA ASP A 108 -13.92 -7.50 -12.18
C ASP A 108 -14.07 -7.02 -10.74
N LYS A 109 -14.51 -7.92 -9.86
CA LYS A 109 -14.79 -7.61 -8.45
C LYS A 109 -13.57 -7.04 -7.71
N TYR A 110 -12.37 -7.45 -8.11
CA TYR A 110 -11.12 -7.01 -7.48
C TYR A 110 -10.66 -5.62 -7.94
N TYR A 111 -11.28 -5.02 -8.95
CA TYR A 111 -11.08 -3.61 -9.35
C TYR A 111 -12.22 -2.69 -8.95
N THR A 112 -13.21 -3.23 -8.24
CA THR A 112 -14.40 -2.50 -7.81
C THR A 112 -14.63 -2.68 -6.31
N TYR A 113 -15.33 -1.72 -5.72
CA TYR A 113 -15.55 -1.57 -4.29
C TYR A 113 -17.04 -1.39 -4.03
N GLY A 114 -17.59 -2.04 -3.00
CA GLY A 114 -19.00 -1.97 -2.65
C GLY A 114 -19.40 -0.64 -2.03
N VAL A 115 -20.56 -0.10 -2.43
CA VAL A 115 -21.12 1.13 -1.84
C VAL A 115 -21.86 0.84 -0.53
N GLY A 116 -22.55 -0.29 -0.47
CA GLY A 116 -23.39 -0.70 0.66
C GLY A 116 -24.66 -1.39 0.19
N LYS A 117 -25.53 -1.71 1.16
CA LYS A 117 -26.83 -2.33 0.91
C LYS A 117 -27.97 -1.41 1.37
N THR A 118 -29.11 -1.52 0.70
CA THR A 118 -30.35 -0.93 1.18
C THR A 118 -30.82 -1.65 2.46
N ALA A 119 -31.80 -1.08 3.16
CA ALA A 119 -32.43 -1.75 4.30
C ALA A 119 -33.02 -3.13 3.92
N GLY A 120 -33.48 -3.28 2.68
CA GLY A 120 -33.96 -4.54 2.11
C GLY A 120 -32.87 -5.49 1.61
N GLN A 121 -31.59 -5.27 1.98
CA GLN A 121 -30.44 -6.10 1.60
C GLN A 121 -30.10 -6.10 0.09
N VAL A 122 -30.58 -5.12 -0.66
CA VAL A 122 -30.22 -4.96 -2.09
C VAL A 122 -28.91 -4.20 -2.20
N ASN A 123 -27.97 -4.69 -3.02
CA ASN A 123 -26.69 -4.01 -3.25
C ASN A 123 -26.93 -2.66 -3.96
N ILE A 124 -26.43 -1.57 -3.37
CA ILE A 124 -26.64 -0.21 -3.87
C ILE A 124 -25.78 0.09 -5.08
N GLY A 125 -24.65 -0.59 -5.28
CA GLY A 125 -23.75 -0.32 -6.39
C GLY A 125 -22.30 -0.65 -6.07
N ASN A 126 -21.42 -0.21 -6.96
CA ASN A 126 -19.97 -0.31 -6.79
C ASN A 126 -19.27 0.91 -7.38
N TYR A 127 -18.06 1.19 -6.89
CA TYR A 127 -17.19 2.19 -7.46
C TYR A 127 -15.84 1.58 -7.83
N SER A 128 -15.14 2.19 -8.77
CA SER A 128 -13.74 1.92 -9.08
C SER A 128 -12.85 2.99 -8.47
N MET A 129 -11.55 2.69 -8.34
CA MET A 129 -10.57 3.64 -7.83
C MET A 129 -9.22 3.45 -8.52
N TRP A 130 -8.54 4.55 -8.83
CA TRP A 130 -7.16 4.55 -9.33
C TRP A 130 -6.36 5.73 -8.78
N MET A 131 -5.04 5.62 -8.85
CA MET A 131 -4.11 6.65 -8.43
C MET A 131 -3.84 7.64 -9.57
N THR A 132 -3.86 8.94 -9.26
CA THR A 132 -3.40 10.03 -10.14
C THR A 132 -2.41 10.93 -9.39
N ASP A 133 -1.71 11.78 -10.14
CA ASP A 133 -0.84 12.84 -9.60
C ASP A 133 0.19 12.33 -8.58
N VAL A 134 0.80 11.17 -8.89
CA VAL A 134 1.68 10.44 -7.97
C VAL A 134 3.05 11.12 -7.93
N THR A 135 3.43 11.58 -6.73
CA THR A 135 4.75 12.13 -6.45
C THR A 135 5.39 11.44 -5.25
N ALA A 136 6.71 11.37 -5.24
CA ALA A 136 7.50 10.96 -4.09
C ALA A 136 8.73 11.85 -3.94
N ASN A 137 9.02 12.27 -2.71
CA ASN A 137 10.10 13.20 -2.38
C ASN A 137 10.11 14.47 -3.26
N GLY A 138 8.92 14.95 -3.66
CA GLY A 138 8.73 16.12 -4.52
C GLY A 138 8.86 15.88 -6.04
N ASN A 139 9.15 14.66 -6.49
CA ASN A 139 9.27 14.32 -7.91
C ASN A 139 8.09 13.48 -8.40
N THR A 140 7.69 13.64 -9.66
CA THR A 140 6.75 12.73 -10.32
C THR A 140 7.34 11.33 -10.45
N VAL A 141 6.58 10.33 -10.02
CA VAL A 141 7.00 8.92 -10.00
C VAL A 141 5.91 8.02 -10.58
N ASP A 142 6.28 6.78 -10.92
CA ASP A 142 5.34 5.78 -11.40
C ASP A 142 4.84 4.91 -10.23
N PRO A 143 3.51 4.74 -10.06
CA PRO A 143 2.99 3.69 -9.20
C PRO A 143 3.24 2.33 -9.85
N ILE A 144 3.70 1.40 -9.04
CA ILE A 144 4.02 0.03 -9.43
C ILE A 144 3.27 -0.96 -8.54
N ILE A 145 2.94 -2.12 -9.09
CA ILE A 145 2.24 -3.20 -8.38
C ILE A 145 3.02 -4.50 -8.48
N GLN A 146 2.88 -5.33 -7.45
CA GLN A 146 3.32 -6.72 -7.43
C GLN A 146 2.18 -7.58 -6.88
N ASN A 147 1.74 -8.56 -7.67
CA ASN A 147 0.79 -9.56 -7.17
C ASN A 147 1.49 -10.60 -6.29
N LYS A 148 0.75 -11.18 -5.35
CA LYS A 148 1.21 -12.25 -4.46
C LYS A 148 1.66 -13.53 -5.16
N ASP A 149 1.15 -13.80 -6.37
CA ASP A 149 1.47 -15.00 -7.15
C ASP A 149 2.63 -14.81 -8.13
N TRP A 150 3.21 -13.61 -8.21
CA TRP A 150 4.40 -13.35 -9.00
C TRP A 150 5.67 -13.65 -8.21
N THR A 151 6.77 -13.89 -8.95
CA THR A 151 8.10 -13.99 -8.34
C THR A 151 8.38 -12.74 -7.50
N ASP A 152 8.93 -12.92 -6.30
CA ASP A 152 9.27 -11.81 -5.41
C ASP A 152 10.15 -10.76 -6.11
N GLY A 153 9.76 -9.49 -5.98
CA GLY A 153 10.45 -8.38 -6.62
C GLY A 153 10.11 -8.20 -8.10
N HIS A 154 9.19 -8.99 -8.66
CA HIS A 154 8.63 -8.74 -9.98
C HIS A 154 7.54 -7.65 -9.90
N TRP A 155 7.93 -6.41 -10.20
CA TRP A 155 7.03 -5.26 -10.22
C TRP A 155 6.67 -4.87 -11.65
N ILE A 156 5.44 -4.40 -11.84
CA ILE A 156 5.01 -3.77 -13.09
C ILE A 156 4.44 -2.38 -12.80
N LYS A 157 4.42 -1.51 -13.80
CA LYS A 157 3.70 -0.23 -13.70
C LYS A 157 2.20 -0.49 -13.57
N GLY A 158 1.57 0.11 -12.58
CA GLY A 158 0.15 -0.08 -12.30
C GLY A 158 -0.36 0.99 -11.33
N SER A 159 -1.41 1.71 -11.73
CA SER A 159 -2.02 2.78 -10.93
C SER A 159 -3.38 2.37 -10.37
N VAL A 160 -3.79 1.11 -10.52
CA VAL A 160 -5.10 0.62 -10.09
C VAL A 160 -4.87 -0.39 -8.96
N PRO A 161 -4.98 0.01 -7.69
CA PRO A 161 -4.88 -0.93 -6.58
C PRO A 161 -6.08 -1.87 -6.56
N ARG A 162 -5.83 -3.13 -6.23
CA ARG A 162 -6.90 -4.13 -6.05
C ARG A 162 -7.60 -3.95 -4.70
N SER A 163 -8.88 -4.31 -4.67
CA SER A 163 -9.74 -4.24 -3.47
C SER A 163 -9.61 -5.44 -2.53
N ASP A 164 -8.76 -6.42 -2.84
CA ASP A 164 -8.70 -7.74 -2.18
C ASP A 164 -7.35 -8.05 -1.52
N THR A 165 -6.49 -7.06 -1.34
CA THR A 165 -5.10 -7.19 -0.85
C THR A 165 -4.17 -8.06 -1.70
N PHE A 166 -4.59 -8.51 -2.88
CA PHE A 166 -3.81 -9.47 -3.67
C PHE A 166 -2.60 -8.82 -4.35
N ALA A 167 -2.66 -7.50 -4.59
CA ALA A 167 -1.56 -6.71 -5.13
C ALA A 167 -1.04 -5.73 -4.08
N THR A 168 0.28 -5.69 -3.92
CA THR A 168 0.98 -4.63 -3.20
C THR A 168 1.31 -3.51 -4.16
N THR A 169 1.06 -2.27 -3.77
CA THR A 169 1.43 -1.06 -4.51
C THR A 169 2.65 -0.39 -3.88
N SER A 170 3.55 0.13 -4.70
CA SER A 170 4.74 0.90 -4.33
C SER A 170 5.00 2.00 -5.36
N PHE A 171 6.07 2.78 -5.16
CA PHE A 171 6.52 3.85 -6.04
C PHE A 171 7.87 3.50 -6.69
N ALA A 172 8.07 3.90 -7.93
CA ALA A 172 9.34 3.78 -8.66
C ALA A 172 9.65 5.05 -9.44
N ASP A 173 10.93 5.34 -9.68
CA ASP A 173 11.30 6.42 -10.60
C ASP A 173 10.63 6.23 -11.96
N THR A 174 10.24 7.33 -12.60
CA THR A 174 9.49 7.32 -13.86
C THR A 174 10.19 6.43 -14.90
N GLY A 175 9.44 5.49 -15.49
CA GLY A 175 9.95 4.55 -16.50
C GLY A 175 10.69 3.33 -15.92
N THR A 176 10.86 3.25 -14.61
CA THR A 176 11.49 2.11 -13.93
C THR A 176 10.45 1.24 -13.21
N LYS A 177 10.90 0.11 -12.66
CA LYS A 177 10.05 -0.84 -11.92
C LYS A 177 10.61 -1.16 -10.54
N THR A 178 11.64 -0.44 -10.09
CA THR A 178 12.31 -0.73 -8.82
C THR A 178 11.72 0.14 -7.72
N PRO A 179 11.19 -0.45 -6.62
CA PRO A 179 10.74 0.31 -5.47
C PRO A 179 11.80 1.27 -4.95
N ILE A 180 11.46 2.55 -4.87
CA ILE A 180 12.33 3.60 -4.32
C ILE A 180 12.07 3.81 -2.82
N ALA A 181 13.07 4.32 -2.11
CA ALA A 181 12.90 4.75 -0.74
C ALA A 181 12.33 6.18 -0.71
N ILE A 182 11.30 6.40 0.11
CA ILE A 182 10.61 7.68 0.24
C ILE A 182 10.73 8.22 1.66
N THR A 183 10.76 9.54 1.80
CA THR A 183 10.40 10.25 3.03
C THR A 183 8.99 10.83 2.92
N THR A 184 8.55 11.18 1.70
CA THR A 184 7.17 11.58 1.42
C THR A 184 6.68 10.96 0.11
N ALA A 185 5.39 10.61 0.06
CA ALA A 185 4.67 10.36 -1.18
C ALA A 185 3.28 11.01 -1.11
N THR A 186 2.82 11.56 -2.23
CA THR A 186 1.46 12.09 -2.37
C THR A 186 0.83 11.60 -3.66
N PHE A 187 -0.47 11.38 -3.65
CA PHE A 187 -1.25 10.99 -4.82
C PHE A 187 -2.73 11.23 -4.55
N ASN A 188 -3.55 11.28 -5.59
CA ASN A 188 -4.99 11.27 -5.46
C ASN A 188 -5.52 9.86 -5.71
N PHE A 189 -6.43 9.39 -4.88
CA PHE A 189 -7.37 8.35 -5.27
C PHE A 189 -8.52 9.00 -6.01
N CYS A 190 -8.60 8.76 -7.31
CA CYS A 190 -9.70 9.13 -8.17
C CYS A 190 -10.68 7.97 -8.21
N ASP A 191 -11.91 8.20 -7.78
CA ASP A 191 -12.97 7.19 -7.75
C ASP A 191 -14.08 7.53 -8.74
N GLN A 192 -14.70 6.49 -9.31
CA GLN A 192 -15.89 6.62 -10.16
C GLN A 192 -16.95 5.66 -9.66
N SER A 193 -18.14 6.17 -9.34
CA SER A 193 -19.24 5.34 -8.83
C SER A 193 -20.26 4.98 -9.91
N GLY A 194 -20.63 3.70 -9.94
CA GLY A 194 -21.72 3.14 -10.74
C GLY A 194 -22.86 2.64 -9.83
N HIS A 195 -24.09 3.00 -10.16
CA HIS A 195 -25.31 2.57 -9.47
C HIS A 195 -26.19 1.69 -10.37
N PRO A 196 -26.93 0.73 -9.78
CA PRO A 196 -27.82 -0.16 -10.51
C PRO A 196 -28.95 0.64 -11.13
N ARG A 197 -29.61 -0.03 -12.07
CA ARG A 197 -30.83 0.48 -12.67
C ARG A 197 -31.90 0.64 -11.59
N TYR A 198 -32.71 1.68 -11.70
CA TYR A 198 -33.89 1.80 -10.86
C TYR A 198 -34.96 0.84 -11.37
N GLU A 199 -35.23 -0.24 -10.62
CA GLU A 199 -36.41 -1.07 -10.86
C GLU A 199 -37.62 -0.41 -10.17
N ASN A 200 -38.65 -0.08 -10.96
CA ASN A 200 -39.84 0.56 -10.44
C ASN A 200 -40.64 -0.47 -9.60
N PRO A 201 -41.03 -0.16 -8.35
CA PRO A 201 -41.77 -1.10 -7.50
C PRO A 201 -43.16 -1.54 -8.02
N GLY A 202 -43.58 -1.03 -9.18
CA GLY A 202 -44.88 -1.31 -9.81
C GLY A 202 -44.88 -2.32 -10.95
N ASP A 203 -43.73 -2.94 -11.29
CA ASP A 203 -43.60 -3.91 -12.39
C ASP A 203 -43.65 -5.39 -11.93
N HIS A 204 -44.34 -5.67 -10.81
CA HIS A 204 -44.67 -7.03 -10.36
C HIS A 204 -46.17 -7.25 -10.23
#